data_AF-A0A2H3BIX1-F1
#
_entry.id   AF-A0A2H3BIX1-F1
#
_cell.length_a   1.000
_cell.length_b   1.000
_cell.length_c   1.000
_cell.angle_alpha   90.00
_cell.angle_beta   90.00
_cell.angle_gamma   90.00
#
_symmetry.space_group_name_H-M   'P 1'
#
loop_
_entity.id
_entity.type
_entity.pdbx_description
1 polymer ?
#
loop_
_entity_poly.entity_id
_entity_poly.type
_entity_poly.pdbx_seq_one_letter_code
_entity_poly.pdbx_strand_id
1 'polypeptide(L)'
;MAKEDRFDLWTPINCYEWPVPIPKDADLNLIRIEMLNQQGLVSNHSVEYAWLDVLCLRQEGGEREDLRTEEWKVDVPTIGSLYCNISVRYVVYYLSGLGRPLSLNPGDLENERNWFNRAWTLQETAKHPIIGGSTDVDLITDNDVKAKLIEKLQSVENIREADVFYFLWQMQIRKSTKPLDKVAGLAYLLCGDSCGSGYIPVYDGTQSQEDAWDVLVDAMTPLHKLELLFIYPEPGNGPQRWRPSWKQVMERRILYPDGYYPFSRQDSIRELETGDSMYEGPCIESGFVYGLAHGSYEEGKPRQGELVIQDGTGAPHVINVFAHHAFPILDGWYTLIGKKIFQVRKKFPAYIDRSEYWVVGWRRQDQRFEKLSVINTVDSYKELWPDYTDDIIEPFQAQVLLC
;
A
#
# COMPACT_ATOMS: atom_id res chain seq x y z
N MET A 1 -6.45 -12.63 -21.27
CA MET A 1 -6.48 -13.40 -22.54
C MET A 1 -5.95 -14.81 -22.34
N ALA A 2 -6.60 -15.83 -22.93
CA ALA A 2 -6.17 -17.23 -22.91
C ALA A 2 -4.98 -17.50 -23.86
N LYS A 3 -4.29 -18.64 -23.76
CA LYS A 3 -3.11 -18.92 -24.62
C LYS A 3 -3.56 -19.23 -26.06
N GLU A 4 -4.74 -19.80 -26.19
CA GLU A 4 -5.43 -20.15 -27.42
C GLU A 4 -5.97 -18.92 -28.18
N ASP A 5 -6.20 -17.80 -27.51
CA ASP A 5 -6.72 -16.55 -28.10
C ASP A 5 -5.63 -15.57 -28.54
N ARG A 6 -4.37 -15.93 -28.29
CA ARG A 6 -3.20 -15.08 -28.59
C ARG A 6 -2.27 -15.74 -29.59
N PHE A 7 -1.44 -14.93 -30.22
CA PHE A 7 -0.30 -15.41 -30.98
C PHE A 7 0.93 -14.57 -30.65
N ASP A 8 2.08 -15.15 -30.92
CA ASP A 8 3.37 -14.56 -30.65
C ASP A 8 3.82 -13.75 -31.88
N LEU A 9 3.83 -12.43 -31.74
CA LEU A 9 4.25 -11.51 -32.79
C LEU A 9 5.69 -11.05 -32.57
N TRP A 10 6.53 -11.21 -33.59
CA TRP A 10 7.87 -10.66 -33.64
C TRP A 10 7.82 -9.23 -34.16
N THR A 11 8.42 -8.28 -33.42
CA THR A 11 8.27 -6.86 -33.73
C THR A 11 9.63 -6.17 -33.91
N PRO A 12 9.72 -5.12 -34.75
CA PRO A 12 10.92 -4.28 -34.78
C PRO A 12 11.06 -3.40 -33.53
N ILE A 13 10.00 -3.25 -32.72
CA ILE A 13 9.99 -2.37 -31.54
C ILE A 13 10.94 -2.88 -30.46
N ASN A 14 11.01 -4.19 -30.29
CA ASN A 14 11.95 -4.87 -29.40
C ASN A 14 13.12 -5.51 -30.17
N CYS A 15 13.50 -4.93 -31.32
CA CYS A 15 14.60 -5.39 -32.15
C CYS A 15 14.52 -6.87 -32.57
N TYR A 16 13.33 -7.47 -32.59
CA TYR A 16 13.11 -8.90 -32.83
C TYR A 16 13.86 -9.82 -31.85
N GLU A 17 14.06 -9.38 -30.61
CA GLU A 17 14.78 -10.18 -29.60
C GLU A 17 13.87 -11.17 -28.85
N TRP A 18 12.59 -10.84 -28.66
CA TRP A 18 11.58 -11.74 -28.06
C TRP A 18 10.23 -11.66 -28.80
N PRO A 19 9.42 -12.72 -28.77
CA PRO A 19 8.04 -12.64 -29.23
C PRO A 19 7.14 -11.91 -28.24
N VAL A 20 6.15 -11.17 -28.74
CA VAL A 20 5.14 -10.50 -27.92
C VAL A 20 3.79 -11.21 -28.07
N PRO A 21 3.15 -11.65 -26.98
CA PRO A 21 1.82 -12.24 -27.04
C PRO A 21 0.73 -11.17 -27.22
N ILE A 22 0.08 -11.13 -28.37
CA ILE A 22 -1.05 -10.22 -28.64
C ILE A 22 -2.32 -11.00 -29.05
N PRO A 23 -3.53 -10.42 -28.87
CA PRO A 23 -4.76 -11.05 -29.34
C PRO A 23 -4.74 -11.31 -30.85
N LYS A 24 -5.28 -12.46 -31.27
CA LYS A 24 -5.36 -12.86 -32.69
C LYS A 24 -6.14 -11.89 -33.57
N ASP A 25 -7.06 -11.15 -32.97
CA ASP A 25 -7.93 -10.15 -33.56
C ASP A 25 -7.46 -8.71 -33.32
N ALA A 26 -6.27 -8.52 -32.72
CA ALA A 26 -5.68 -7.20 -32.51
C ALA A 26 -4.69 -6.83 -33.63
N ASP A 27 -4.61 -5.53 -33.94
CA ASP A 27 -3.64 -4.96 -34.87
C ASP A 27 -2.90 -3.80 -34.18
N LEU A 28 -1.56 -3.91 -34.09
CA LEU A 28 -0.71 -2.88 -33.49
C LEU A 28 -0.81 -1.52 -34.20
N ASN A 29 -1.10 -1.49 -35.50
CA ASN A 29 -1.32 -0.24 -36.22
C ASN A 29 -2.61 0.44 -35.79
N LEU A 30 -3.69 -0.33 -35.56
CA LEU A 30 -4.95 0.20 -35.07
C LEU A 30 -4.81 0.72 -33.63
N ILE A 31 -4.10 -0.03 -32.78
CA ILE A 31 -3.77 0.41 -31.40
C ILE A 31 -2.97 1.71 -31.44
N ARG A 32 -1.93 1.79 -32.29
CA ARG A 32 -1.14 3.02 -32.47
C ARG A 32 -2.02 4.19 -32.91
N ILE A 33 -2.88 3.99 -33.90
CA ILE A 33 -3.82 5.02 -34.39
C ILE A 33 -4.73 5.47 -33.25
N GLU A 34 -5.30 4.54 -32.48
CA GLU A 34 -6.14 4.86 -31.32
C GLU A 34 -5.37 5.66 -30.27
N MET A 35 -4.19 5.22 -29.86
CA MET A 35 -3.38 5.90 -28.82
C MET A 35 -2.92 7.31 -29.25
N LEU A 36 -2.56 7.51 -30.52
CA LEU A 36 -2.12 8.82 -31.04
C LEU A 36 -3.29 9.77 -31.33
N ASN A 37 -4.49 9.24 -31.57
CA ASN A 37 -5.70 10.02 -31.87
C ASN A 37 -6.59 10.31 -30.66
N GLN A 38 -6.05 10.21 -29.43
CA GLN A 38 -6.73 10.67 -28.20
C GLN A 38 -6.92 12.21 -28.15
N GLN A 39 -6.70 12.91 -29.27
CA GLN A 39 -6.84 14.36 -29.49
C GLN A 39 -8.24 14.91 -29.14
N GLY A 40 -9.27 14.07 -29.09
CA GLY A 40 -10.64 14.46 -28.71
C GLY A 40 -10.83 14.76 -27.21
N LEU A 41 -9.88 14.39 -26.36
CA LEU A 41 -10.00 14.51 -24.90
C LEU A 41 -9.30 15.77 -24.34
N VAL A 42 -8.51 16.48 -25.16
CA VAL A 42 -7.77 17.67 -24.74
C VAL A 42 -7.69 18.66 -25.90
N SER A 43 -8.25 19.85 -25.73
CA SER A 43 -8.07 20.93 -26.70
C SER A 43 -6.58 21.30 -26.79
N ASN A 44 -6.04 21.27 -28.01
CA ASN A 44 -4.70 21.73 -28.41
C ASN A 44 -3.48 20.84 -28.06
N HIS A 45 -3.61 19.52 -27.91
CA HIS A 45 -2.45 18.63 -27.79
C HIS A 45 -2.53 17.43 -28.75
N SER A 46 -1.48 17.25 -29.55
CA SER A 46 -1.23 16.04 -30.34
C SER A 46 -0.19 15.18 -29.64
N VAL A 47 -0.50 13.90 -29.41
CA VAL A 47 0.47 12.92 -28.90
C VAL A 47 1.33 12.45 -30.09
N GLU A 48 2.64 12.64 -30.01
CA GLU A 48 3.58 12.22 -31.06
C GLU A 48 4.07 10.78 -30.87
N TYR A 49 4.14 10.33 -29.61
CA TYR A 49 4.67 9.02 -29.22
C TYR A 49 3.73 8.35 -28.23
N ALA A 50 3.54 7.05 -28.40
CA ALA A 50 2.81 6.19 -27.48
C ALA A 50 3.75 5.08 -27.01
N TRP A 51 3.71 4.78 -25.72
CA TRP A 51 4.43 3.66 -25.12
C TRP A 51 3.43 2.54 -24.80
N LEU A 52 3.78 1.31 -25.15
CA LEU A 52 2.92 0.14 -24.96
C LEU A 52 3.67 -0.94 -24.17
N ASP A 53 3.26 -1.14 -22.92
CA ASP A 53 3.92 -1.99 -21.93
C ASP A 53 4.30 -3.38 -22.40
N VAL A 54 3.38 -4.11 -23.01
CA VAL A 54 3.58 -5.49 -23.45
C VAL A 54 4.68 -5.63 -24.49
N LEU A 55 4.97 -4.55 -25.24
CA LEU A 55 6.03 -4.50 -26.24
C LEU A 55 7.40 -4.16 -25.64
N CYS A 56 7.43 -3.58 -24.45
CA CYS A 56 8.62 -3.00 -23.84
C CYS A 56 9.22 -3.85 -22.73
N LEU A 57 8.42 -4.69 -22.07
CA LEU A 57 8.93 -5.67 -21.11
C LEU A 57 9.34 -6.96 -21.83
N ARG A 58 10.57 -7.43 -21.61
CA ARG A 58 11.02 -8.71 -22.17
C ARG A 58 10.14 -9.84 -21.69
N GLN A 59 9.46 -10.49 -22.64
CA GLN A 59 8.55 -11.60 -22.38
C GLN A 59 9.31 -12.92 -22.36
N GLU A 60 8.70 -13.95 -21.78
CA GLU A 60 9.27 -15.30 -21.83
C GLU A 60 9.33 -15.80 -23.28
N GLY A 61 10.52 -16.27 -23.67
CA GLY A 61 10.79 -16.86 -24.97
C GLY A 61 11.68 -15.98 -25.85
N GLY A 62 12.28 -16.63 -26.85
CA GLY A 62 13.23 -15.98 -27.75
C GLY A 62 14.68 -16.28 -27.41
N GLU A 63 15.58 -15.49 -27.98
CA GLU A 63 17.01 -15.59 -27.69
C GLU A 63 17.35 -14.77 -26.45
N ARG A 64 18.46 -15.12 -25.78
CA ARG A 64 18.99 -14.38 -24.63
C ARG A 64 18.05 -14.31 -23.42
N GLU A 65 17.42 -15.42 -23.07
CA GLU A 65 16.64 -15.56 -21.82
C GLU A 65 17.44 -15.23 -20.54
N ASP A 66 18.78 -15.31 -20.60
CA ASP A 66 19.68 -14.82 -19.55
C ASP A 66 19.47 -13.32 -19.29
N LEU A 67 19.33 -12.51 -20.35
CA LEU A 67 19.09 -11.07 -20.23
C LEU A 67 17.74 -10.77 -19.60
N ARG A 68 16.71 -11.59 -19.87
CA ARG A 68 15.40 -11.40 -19.25
C ARG A 68 15.46 -11.43 -17.74
N THR A 69 16.25 -12.35 -17.19
CA THR A 69 16.41 -12.45 -15.74
C THR A 69 17.08 -11.19 -15.18
N GLU A 70 18.07 -10.64 -15.88
CA GLU A 70 18.75 -9.40 -15.46
C GLU A 70 17.89 -8.14 -15.65
N GLU A 71 17.15 -8.02 -16.75
CA GLU A 71 16.22 -6.91 -17.00
C GLU A 71 15.08 -6.93 -15.98
N TRP A 72 14.49 -8.10 -15.72
CA TRP A 72 13.41 -8.24 -14.76
C TRP A 72 13.81 -7.86 -13.33
N LYS A 73 15.08 -8.01 -12.93
CA LYS A 73 15.55 -7.53 -11.63
C LYS A 73 15.21 -6.05 -11.41
N VAL A 74 15.22 -5.24 -12.46
CA VAL A 74 14.98 -3.80 -12.39
C VAL A 74 13.58 -3.44 -12.89
N ASP A 75 13.16 -3.98 -14.02
CA ASP A 75 11.90 -3.61 -14.66
C ASP A 75 10.68 -4.02 -13.82
N VAL A 76 10.74 -5.20 -13.19
CA VAL A 76 9.63 -5.74 -12.39
C VAL A 76 9.27 -4.78 -11.22
N PRO A 77 10.22 -4.37 -10.37
CA PRO A 77 9.89 -3.48 -9.25
C PRO A 77 9.76 -2.00 -9.64
N THR A 78 10.10 -1.58 -10.87
CA THR A 78 10.16 -0.15 -11.26
C THR A 78 9.14 0.30 -12.30
N ILE A 79 8.44 -0.63 -12.97
CA ILE A 79 7.51 -0.25 -14.05
C ILE A 79 6.43 0.75 -13.60
N GLY A 80 6.03 0.70 -12.33
CA GLY A 80 5.05 1.61 -11.75
C GLY A 80 5.40 3.09 -11.93
N SER A 81 6.70 3.40 -12.07
CA SER A 81 7.20 4.76 -12.35
C SER A 81 6.59 5.38 -13.61
N LEU A 82 6.35 4.58 -14.65
CA LEU A 82 5.79 5.06 -15.90
C LEU A 82 4.34 5.50 -15.75
N TYR A 83 3.59 4.86 -14.85
CA TYR A 83 2.18 5.14 -14.61
C TYR A 83 1.96 6.20 -13.52
N CYS A 84 2.99 6.48 -12.71
CA CYS A 84 2.99 7.52 -11.67
C CYS A 84 3.54 8.87 -12.11
N ASN A 85 4.35 8.92 -13.16
CA ASN A 85 5.04 10.15 -13.52
C ASN A 85 4.04 11.25 -13.90
N ILE A 86 4.12 12.40 -13.23
CA ILE A 86 3.30 13.61 -13.50
C ILE A 86 3.37 14.03 -14.99
N SER A 87 4.43 13.63 -15.68
CA SER A 87 4.64 13.88 -17.12
C SER A 87 3.85 12.92 -18.03
N VAL A 88 3.46 11.74 -17.54
CA VAL A 88 2.57 10.81 -18.25
C VAL A 88 1.13 11.22 -17.94
N ARG A 89 0.56 12.01 -18.86
CA ARG A 89 -0.77 12.60 -18.66
C ARG A 89 -1.92 11.62 -18.86
N TYR A 90 -1.70 10.54 -19.62
CA TYR A 90 -2.74 9.63 -20.05
C TYR A 90 -2.25 8.19 -20.05
N VAL A 91 -3.02 7.32 -19.41
CA VAL A 91 -2.78 5.88 -19.41
C VAL A 91 -4.05 5.22 -19.92
N VAL A 92 -3.90 4.32 -20.89
CA VAL A 92 -5.04 3.64 -21.54
C VAL A 92 -5.13 2.20 -21.04
N TYR A 93 -6.29 1.81 -20.52
CA TYR A 93 -6.58 0.46 -20.07
C TYR A 93 -7.46 -0.30 -21.05
N TYR A 94 -6.94 -1.39 -21.60
CA TYR A 94 -7.70 -2.32 -22.43
C TYR A 94 -8.29 -3.45 -21.58
N LEU A 95 -9.43 -3.19 -20.94
CA LEU A 95 -10.05 -4.14 -20.00
C LEU A 95 -10.55 -5.44 -20.65
N SER A 96 -10.91 -5.39 -21.94
CA SER A 96 -11.34 -6.56 -22.74
C SER A 96 -10.19 -7.27 -23.46
N GLY A 97 -8.95 -6.82 -23.24
CA GLY A 97 -7.76 -7.28 -23.95
C GLY A 97 -7.23 -6.22 -24.93
N LEU A 98 -5.92 -6.17 -25.07
CA LEU A 98 -5.20 -5.15 -25.84
C LEU A 98 -5.76 -4.96 -27.26
N GLY A 99 -6.15 -3.73 -27.60
CA GLY A 99 -6.65 -3.36 -28.92
C GLY A 99 -8.04 -3.90 -29.27
N ARG A 100 -8.73 -4.56 -28.34
CA ARG A 100 -10.10 -5.02 -28.53
C ARG A 100 -11.10 -3.92 -28.14
N PRO A 101 -12.26 -3.86 -28.81
CA PRO A 101 -13.38 -3.05 -28.34
C PRO A 101 -13.74 -3.39 -26.88
N LEU A 102 -14.15 -2.38 -26.13
CA LEU A 102 -14.66 -2.58 -24.77
C LEU A 102 -15.97 -3.39 -24.86
N SER A 103 -15.87 -4.65 -24.49
CA SER A 103 -16.98 -5.59 -24.42
C SER A 103 -16.78 -6.42 -23.16
N LEU A 104 -17.68 -6.24 -22.18
CA LEU A 104 -17.65 -6.92 -20.89
C LEU A 104 -18.93 -7.72 -20.75
N ASN A 105 -18.80 -9.03 -20.56
CA ASN A 105 -19.88 -9.93 -20.22
C ASN A 105 -19.92 -10.15 -18.70
N PRO A 106 -21.05 -10.62 -18.15
CA PRO A 106 -21.11 -11.09 -16.76
C PRO A 106 -20.01 -12.13 -16.49
N GLY A 107 -19.17 -11.89 -15.47
CA GLY A 107 -18.05 -12.77 -15.11
C GLY A 107 -16.68 -12.29 -15.61
N ASP A 108 -16.61 -11.40 -16.61
CA ASP A 108 -15.33 -10.94 -17.17
C ASP A 108 -14.51 -10.10 -16.18
N LEU A 109 -15.20 -9.36 -15.29
CA LEU A 109 -14.58 -8.54 -14.25
C LEU A 109 -14.09 -9.38 -13.07
N GLU A 110 -14.61 -10.58 -12.89
CA GLU A 110 -14.22 -11.56 -11.86
C GLU A 110 -13.11 -12.51 -12.35
N ASN A 111 -12.83 -12.52 -13.66
CA ASN A 111 -11.77 -13.33 -14.24
C ASN A 111 -10.40 -12.99 -13.62
N GLU A 112 -9.63 -14.00 -13.21
CA GLU A 112 -8.30 -13.81 -12.59
C GLU A 112 -7.30 -13.05 -13.48
N ARG A 113 -7.50 -13.07 -14.80
CA ARG A 113 -6.65 -12.37 -15.78
C ARG A 113 -7.12 -10.96 -16.09
N ASN A 114 -8.27 -10.55 -15.56
CA ASN A 114 -8.75 -9.18 -15.68
C ASN A 114 -7.76 -8.23 -15.01
N TRP A 115 -7.57 -7.03 -15.58
CA TRP A 115 -6.64 -6.03 -15.06
C TRP A 115 -6.84 -5.74 -13.56
N PHE A 116 -8.09 -5.66 -13.06
CA PHE A 116 -8.34 -5.38 -11.64
C PHE A 116 -7.90 -6.52 -10.70
N ASN A 117 -7.76 -7.73 -11.21
CA ASN A 117 -7.54 -8.93 -10.39
C ASN A 117 -6.09 -9.41 -10.44
N ARG A 118 -5.20 -8.80 -11.24
CA ARG A 118 -3.79 -9.20 -11.29
C ARG A 118 -2.99 -8.41 -10.26
N ALA A 119 -2.07 -9.06 -9.55
CA ALA A 119 -1.24 -8.42 -8.53
C ALA A 119 -0.37 -7.32 -9.16
N TRP A 120 0.27 -7.67 -10.27
CA TRP A 120 1.19 -6.81 -11.00
C TRP A 120 0.59 -5.47 -11.46
N THR A 121 -0.69 -5.46 -11.85
CA THR A 121 -1.34 -4.26 -12.39
C THR A 121 -1.66 -3.21 -11.32
N LEU A 122 -1.47 -3.54 -10.02
CA LEU A 122 -1.68 -2.57 -8.94
C LEU A 122 -0.77 -1.34 -9.10
N GLN A 123 0.51 -1.57 -9.39
CA GLN A 123 1.48 -0.50 -9.63
C GLN A 123 1.29 0.22 -10.98
N GLU A 124 0.42 -0.28 -11.86
CA GLU A 124 0.06 0.35 -13.14
C GLU A 124 -1.11 1.34 -12.99
N THR A 125 -1.67 1.49 -11.78
CA THR A 125 -2.86 2.31 -11.55
C THR A 125 -2.58 3.80 -11.73
N ALA A 126 -2.99 4.37 -12.85
CA ALA A 126 -3.00 5.80 -13.11
C ALA A 126 -4.13 6.54 -12.37
N LYS A 127 -3.90 7.82 -12.08
CA LYS A 127 -4.89 8.70 -11.43
C LYS A 127 -6.13 8.94 -12.30
N HIS A 128 -5.94 9.05 -13.61
CA HIS A 128 -7.01 9.34 -14.57
C HIS A 128 -6.89 8.41 -15.80
N PRO A 129 -7.24 7.12 -15.67
CA PRO A 129 -7.13 6.18 -16.77
C PRO A 129 -8.20 6.43 -17.84
N ILE A 130 -7.83 6.20 -19.09
CA ILE A 130 -8.73 6.15 -20.24
C ILE A 130 -9.05 4.68 -20.51
N ILE A 131 -10.31 4.35 -20.80
CA ILE A 131 -10.66 2.98 -21.17
C ILE A 131 -10.50 2.82 -22.69
N GLY A 132 -9.52 2.01 -23.10
CA GLY A 132 -9.24 1.69 -24.49
C GLY A 132 -10.31 0.78 -25.10
N GLY A 133 -10.50 0.90 -26.41
CA GLY A 133 -11.56 0.21 -27.16
C GLY A 133 -12.97 0.73 -26.87
N SER A 134 -13.11 1.78 -26.06
CA SER A 134 -14.39 2.40 -25.73
C SER A 134 -14.71 3.55 -26.70
N THR A 135 -15.91 3.55 -27.28
CA THR A 135 -16.49 4.78 -27.85
C THR A 135 -17.27 5.56 -26.80
N ASP A 136 -17.75 4.90 -25.74
CA ASP A 136 -18.34 5.45 -24.51
C ASP A 136 -18.63 4.29 -23.52
N VAL A 137 -18.23 4.41 -22.24
CA VAL A 137 -18.53 3.41 -21.18
C VAL A 137 -20.05 3.33 -20.93
N ASP A 138 -20.79 4.40 -21.24
CA ASP A 138 -22.24 4.42 -21.14
C ASP A 138 -22.94 3.51 -22.14
N LEU A 139 -22.22 3.00 -23.15
CA LEU A 139 -22.73 2.03 -24.12
C LEU A 139 -22.71 0.59 -23.60
N ILE A 140 -22.17 0.33 -22.40
CA ILE A 140 -22.37 -0.96 -21.73
C ILE A 140 -23.86 -1.09 -21.39
N THR A 141 -24.55 -1.95 -22.12
CA THR A 141 -26.02 -2.12 -22.04
C THR A 141 -26.46 -2.91 -20.80
N ASP A 142 -25.57 -3.72 -20.24
CA ASP A 142 -25.81 -4.47 -19.01
C ASP A 142 -25.52 -3.58 -17.79
N ASN A 143 -26.58 -3.19 -17.09
CA ASN A 143 -26.49 -2.29 -15.93
C ASN A 143 -25.69 -2.90 -14.77
N ASP A 144 -25.72 -4.22 -14.58
CA ASP A 144 -25.01 -4.87 -13.48
C ASP A 144 -23.50 -4.91 -13.78
N VAL A 145 -23.13 -5.22 -15.01
CA VAL A 145 -21.73 -5.15 -15.47
C VAL A 145 -21.21 -3.71 -15.38
N LYS A 146 -22.02 -2.73 -15.81
CA LYS A 146 -21.67 -1.31 -15.73
C LYS A 146 -21.45 -0.85 -14.28
N ALA A 147 -22.38 -1.20 -13.38
CA ALA A 147 -22.26 -0.85 -11.96
C ALA A 147 -20.99 -1.45 -11.33
N LYS A 148 -20.69 -2.72 -11.61
CA LYS A 148 -19.47 -3.39 -11.14
C LYS A 148 -18.19 -2.78 -11.70
N LEU A 149 -18.20 -2.34 -12.96
CA LEU A 149 -17.04 -1.65 -13.55
C LEU A 149 -16.77 -0.33 -12.82
N ILE A 150 -17.83 0.45 -12.56
CA ILE A 150 -17.72 1.71 -11.81
C ILE A 150 -17.19 1.45 -10.40
N GLU A 151 -17.74 0.45 -9.69
CA GLU A 151 -17.26 0.06 -8.37
C GLU A 151 -15.77 -0.31 -8.39
N LYS A 152 -15.32 -1.11 -9.36
CA LYS A 152 -13.91 -1.48 -9.50
C LYS A 152 -13.02 -0.28 -9.82
N LEU A 153 -13.45 0.63 -10.69
CA LEU A 153 -12.72 1.86 -10.99
C LEU A 153 -12.59 2.76 -9.75
N GLN A 154 -13.68 2.94 -9.01
CA GLN A 154 -13.69 3.69 -7.75
C GLN A 154 -12.80 3.03 -6.70
N SER A 155 -12.76 1.70 -6.64
CA SER A 155 -11.90 1.00 -5.68
C SER A 155 -10.42 1.31 -5.92
N VAL A 156 -9.96 1.49 -7.16
CA VAL A 156 -8.55 1.79 -7.44
C VAL A 156 -8.30 3.29 -7.63
N GLU A 157 -9.33 4.12 -7.44
CA GLU A 157 -9.21 5.57 -7.53
C GLU A 157 -8.35 6.10 -6.38
N ASN A 158 -7.44 7.02 -6.69
CA ASN A 158 -6.52 7.63 -5.71
C ASN A 158 -5.66 6.63 -4.92
N ILE A 159 -5.46 5.42 -5.44
CA ILE A 159 -4.66 4.38 -4.76
C ILE A 159 -3.24 4.83 -4.40
N ARG A 160 -2.68 5.83 -5.10
CA ARG A 160 -1.34 6.38 -4.82
C ARG A 160 -1.25 7.14 -3.51
N GLU A 161 -2.38 7.62 -3.01
CA GLU A 161 -2.49 8.28 -1.71
C GLU A 161 -2.95 7.28 -0.64
N ALA A 162 -2.95 5.97 -0.91
CA ALA A 162 -3.38 4.97 0.04
C ALA A 162 -2.24 4.54 0.98
N ASP A 163 -2.60 4.00 2.14
CA ASP A 163 -1.64 3.45 3.11
C ASP A 163 -1.20 2.01 2.75
N VAL A 164 -0.21 1.51 3.49
CA VAL A 164 0.33 0.16 3.34
C VAL A 164 -0.74 -0.93 3.47
N PHE A 165 -1.76 -0.74 4.31
CA PHE A 165 -2.80 -1.75 4.54
C PHE A 165 -3.78 -1.81 3.39
N TYR A 166 -4.06 -0.68 2.74
CA TYR A 166 -4.83 -0.65 1.51
C TYR A 166 -4.14 -1.45 0.39
N PHE A 167 -2.84 -1.21 0.20
CA PHE A 167 -2.06 -1.93 -0.80
C PHE A 167 -1.97 -3.43 -0.50
N LEU A 168 -1.76 -3.79 0.78
CA LEU A 168 -1.76 -5.18 1.22
C LEU A 168 -3.12 -5.85 1.01
N TRP A 169 -4.22 -5.17 1.33
CA TRP A 169 -5.57 -5.67 1.08
C TRP A 169 -5.82 -5.91 -0.41
N GLN A 170 -5.41 -4.98 -1.28
CA GLN A 170 -5.44 -5.16 -2.73
C GLN A 170 -4.62 -6.38 -3.16
N MET A 171 -3.44 -6.59 -2.59
CA MET A 171 -2.62 -7.76 -2.86
C MET A 171 -3.24 -9.06 -2.35
N GLN A 172 -4.01 -9.05 -1.26
CA GLN A 172 -4.75 -10.24 -0.78
C GLN A 172 -5.77 -10.73 -1.80
N ILE A 173 -6.56 -9.81 -2.35
CA ILE A 173 -7.66 -10.16 -3.28
C ILE A 173 -7.17 -10.44 -4.71
N ARG A 174 -6.00 -9.93 -5.09
CA ARG A 174 -5.41 -10.12 -6.41
C ARG A 174 -4.71 -11.47 -6.58
N LYS A 175 -4.60 -11.90 -7.84
CA LYS A 175 -3.96 -13.14 -8.30
C LYS A 175 -2.60 -12.84 -8.92
N SER A 176 -1.63 -13.69 -8.67
CA SER A 176 -0.31 -13.61 -9.28
C SER A 176 0.08 -14.95 -9.89
N THR A 177 0.88 -14.91 -10.96
CA THR A 177 1.39 -16.13 -11.58
C THR A 177 2.53 -16.70 -10.73
N LYS A 178 3.44 -15.84 -10.25
CA LYS A 178 4.42 -16.22 -9.25
C LYS A 178 4.03 -15.60 -7.91
N PRO A 179 4.14 -16.33 -6.79
CA PRO A 179 3.81 -15.77 -5.48
C PRO A 179 4.60 -14.48 -5.16
N LEU A 180 5.86 -14.40 -5.61
CA LEU A 180 6.74 -13.26 -5.42
C LEU A 180 6.24 -11.97 -6.10
N ASP A 181 5.48 -12.07 -7.19
CA ASP A 181 5.00 -10.89 -7.94
C ASP A 181 4.07 -10.01 -7.10
N LYS A 182 3.44 -10.55 -6.04
CA LYS A 182 2.66 -9.76 -5.08
C LYS A 182 3.53 -8.80 -4.27
N VAL A 183 4.72 -9.25 -3.86
CA VAL A 183 5.68 -8.41 -3.13
C VAL A 183 6.28 -7.39 -4.10
N ALA A 184 6.72 -7.85 -5.28
CA ALA A 184 7.33 -6.98 -6.27
C ALA A 184 6.38 -5.89 -6.79
N GLY A 185 5.08 -6.21 -6.95
CA GLY A 185 4.05 -5.25 -7.34
C GLY A 185 3.76 -4.15 -6.32
N LEU A 186 4.31 -4.26 -5.09
CA LEU A 186 4.25 -3.22 -4.07
C LEU A 186 5.49 -2.30 -4.07
N ALA A 187 6.59 -2.72 -4.72
CA ALA A 187 7.89 -2.08 -4.57
C ALA A 187 7.86 -0.59 -4.95
N TYR A 188 7.34 -0.27 -6.14
CA TYR A 188 7.23 1.11 -6.57
C TYR A 188 6.26 1.93 -5.70
N LEU A 189 5.12 1.34 -5.31
CA LEU A 189 4.10 2.01 -4.49
C LEU A 189 4.65 2.40 -3.10
N LEU A 190 5.42 1.51 -2.49
CA LEU A 190 5.87 1.69 -1.12
C LEU A 190 7.24 2.39 -0.98
N CYS A 191 8.04 2.41 -2.06
CA CYS A 191 9.41 2.93 -2.04
C CYS A 191 9.68 4.02 -3.10
N GLY A 192 8.98 3.99 -4.25
CA GLY A 192 9.33 4.78 -5.44
C GLY A 192 8.59 6.11 -5.60
N ASP A 193 7.38 6.25 -5.04
CA ASP A 193 6.49 7.39 -5.33
C ASP A 193 6.74 8.65 -4.47
N SER A 194 7.70 8.61 -3.53
CA SER A 194 7.90 9.67 -2.54
C SER A 194 9.29 10.32 -2.64
N CYS A 195 9.33 11.66 -2.53
CA CYS A 195 10.53 12.51 -2.57
C CYS A 195 11.54 12.32 -1.41
N GLY A 196 11.87 11.09 -1.01
CA GLY A 196 12.80 10.81 0.08
C GLY A 196 13.51 9.47 -0.07
N SER A 197 14.84 9.53 -0.28
CA SER A 197 15.94 8.58 -0.03
C SER A 197 15.77 7.05 -0.16
N GLY A 198 14.64 6.51 -0.60
CA GLY A 198 14.44 5.08 -0.77
C GLY A 198 15.13 4.54 -2.01
N TYR A 199 15.68 3.32 -1.91
CA TYR A 199 16.01 2.51 -3.08
C TYR A 199 14.85 1.57 -3.36
N ILE A 200 14.71 1.11 -4.60
CA ILE A 200 13.72 0.09 -4.96
C ILE A 200 14.43 -1.26 -4.95
N PRO A 201 14.01 -2.24 -4.13
CA PRO A 201 14.58 -3.57 -4.13
C PRO A 201 14.49 -4.22 -5.51
N VAL A 202 15.54 -4.95 -5.89
CA VAL A 202 15.53 -5.72 -7.13
C VAL A 202 14.62 -6.95 -7.01
N TYR A 203 14.04 -7.37 -8.13
CA TYR A 203 13.31 -8.63 -8.20
C TYR A 203 14.28 -9.80 -8.35
N ASP A 204 14.44 -10.59 -7.29
CA ASP A 204 15.18 -11.85 -7.34
C ASP A 204 14.19 -13.03 -7.30
N GLY A 205 13.98 -13.66 -8.47
CA GLY A 205 13.07 -14.80 -8.59
C GLY A 205 13.48 -16.04 -7.79
N THR A 206 14.67 -16.05 -7.17
CA THR A 206 15.14 -17.13 -6.31
C THR A 206 14.82 -16.90 -4.82
N GLN A 207 14.44 -15.68 -4.44
CA GLN A 207 14.08 -15.34 -3.06
C GLN A 207 12.73 -15.90 -2.66
N SER A 208 12.58 -16.19 -1.36
CA SER A 208 11.27 -16.46 -0.78
C SER A 208 10.45 -15.16 -0.69
N GLN A 209 9.13 -15.29 -0.57
CA GLN A 209 8.27 -14.10 -0.38
C GLN A 209 8.55 -13.39 0.95
N GLU A 210 8.98 -14.12 1.98
CA GLU A 210 9.33 -13.55 3.27
C GLU A 210 10.61 -12.73 3.17
N ASP A 211 11.66 -13.28 2.54
CA ASP A 211 12.94 -12.56 2.38
C ASP A 211 12.75 -11.29 1.53
N ALA A 212 11.98 -11.39 0.43
CA ALA A 212 11.69 -10.24 -0.40
C ALA A 212 10.83 -9.19 0.32
N TRP A 213 9.90 -9.62 1.18
CA TRP A 213 9.11 -8.71 2.01
C TRP A 213 9.97 -8.01 3.05
N ASP A 214 10.92 -8.70 3.69
CA ASP A 214 11.85 -8.10 4.63
C ASP A 214 12.68 -6.99 3.98
N VAL A 215 13.28 -7.28 2.81
CA VAL A 215 14.03 -6.28 2.03
C VAL A 215 13.13 -5.13 1.59
N LEU A 216 11.89 -5.42 1.21
CA LEU A 216 10.93 -4.39 0.85
C LEU A 216 10.61 -3.48 2.04
N VAL A 217 10.31 -4.03 3.22
CA VAL A 217 10.04 -3.23 4.43
C VAL A 217 11.25 -2.37 4.78
N ASP A 218 12.47 -2.89 4.66
CA ASP A 218 13.70 -2.10 4.89
C ASP A 218 13.83 -0.92 3.92
N ALA A 219 13.38 -1.09 2.66
CA ALA A 219 13.41 -0.05 1.64
C ALA A 219 12.21 0.93 1.68
N MET A 220 11.12 0.58 2.38
CA MET A 220 9.91 1.41 2.45
C MET A 220 10.19 2.82 2.95
N THR A 221 9.38 3.78 2.48
CA THR A 221 9.41 5.13 3.02
C THR A 221 9.20 5.11 4.55
N PRO A 222 9.76 6.06 5.30
CA PRO A 222 9.54 6.14 6.74
C PRO A 222 8.05 6.18 7.13
N LEU A 223 7.21 6.76 6.27
CA LEU A 223 5.76 6.83 6.45
C LEU A 223 5.13 5.43 6.50
N HIS A 224 5.36 4.60 5.48
CA HIS A 224 4.81 3.25 5.40
C HIS A 224 5.36 2.33 6.51
N LYS A 225 6.61 2.53 6.94
CA LYS A 225 7.17 1.82 8.11
C LYS A 225 6.39 2.15 9.40
N LEU A 226 6.04 3.42 9.60
CA LEU A 226 5.26 3.85 10.76
C LEU A 226 3.84 3.27 10.73
N GLU A 227 3.21 3.18 9.56
CA GLU A 227 1.92 2.51 9.41
C GLU A 227 1.98 1.06 9.91
N LEU A 228 2.99 0.29 9.49
CA LEU A 228 3.19 -1.08 9.97
C LEU A 228 3.37 -1.14 11.50
N LEU A 229 4.11 -0.19 12.07
CA LEU A 229 4.36 -0.13 13.51
C LEU A 229 3.08 0.20 14.30
N PHE A 230 2.35 1.24 13.91
CA PHE A 230 1.27 1.85 14.69
C PHE A 230 -0.13 1.32 14.39
N ILE A 231 -0.36 0.67 13.25
CA ILE A 231 -1.70 0.20 12.84
C ILE A 231 -1.80 -1.32 12.92
N TYR A 232 -0.74 -2.07 12.55
CA TYR A 232 -0.83 -3.53 12.56
C TYR A 232 -0.95 -4.05 14.01
N PRO A 233 -2.00 -4.81 14.38
CA PRO A 233 -2.28 -5.10 15.78
C PRO A 233 -1.28 -6.02 16.47
N GLU A 234 -0.64 -6.90 15.70
CA GLU A 234 0.09 -8.02 16.27
C GLU A 234 1.59 -7.81 16.21
N PRO A 235 2.34 -8.46 17.09
CA PRO A 235 3.78 -8.49 16.95
C PRO A 235 4.16 -9.32 15.72
N GLY A 236 5.27 -8.96 15.10
CA GLY A 236 5.95 -9.79 14.12
C GLY A 236 6.25 -11.18 14.67
N ASN A 237 6.18 -12.19 13.82
CA ASN A 237 6.64 -13.54 14.14
C ASN A 237 8.06 -13.84 13.65
N GLY A 238 8.73 -12.85 13.02
CA GLY A 238 10.13 -12.91 12.62
C GLY A 238 11.09 -12.35 13.68
N PRO A 239 12.38 -12.19 13.32
CA PRO A 239 13.38 -11.57 14.18
C PRO A 239 13.03 -10.13 14.57
N GLN A 240 12.51 -9.36 13.61
CA GLN A 240 12.00 -8.01 13.82
C GLN A 240 10.53 -8.05 14.24
N ARG A 241 10.27 -7.84 15.54
CA ARG A 241 8.95 -8.01 16.18
C ARG A 241 8.05 -6.79 15.98
N TRP A 242 8.61 -5.63 15.65
CA TRP A 242 7.87 -4.39 15.45
C TRP A 242 7.04 -4.37 14.15
N ARG A 243 7.41 -5.18 13.15
CA ARG A 243 6.76 -5.29 11.83
C ARG A 243 6.18 -6.67 11.59
N PRO A 244 5.10 -6.81 10.79
CA PRO A 244 4.56 -8.11 10.44
C PRO A 244 5.38 -8.83 9.36
N SER A 245 5.33 -10.17 9.36
CA SER A 245 5.80 -10.99 8.23
C SER A 245 4.85 -10.93 7.03
N TRP A 246 5.33 -11.39 5.87
CA TRP A 246 4.51 -11.49 4.66
C TRP A 246 3.32 -12.42 4.90
N LYS A 247 3.56 -13.59 5.51
CA LYS A 247 2.49 -14.54 5.87
C LYS A 247 1.43 -13.89 6.76
N GLN A 248 1.85 -13.10 7.76
CA GLN A 248 0.92 -12.40 8.65
C GLN A 248 0.01 -11.44 7.90
N VAL A 249 0.57 -10.59 7.03
CA VAL A 249 -0.22 -9.62 6.25
C VAL A 249 -1.04 -10.26 5.14
N MET A 250 -0.71 -11.48 4.70
CA MET A 250 -1.47 -12.14 3.63
C MET A 250 -2.58 -13.09 4.13
N GLU A 251 -2.43 -13.67 5.32
CA GLU A 251 -3.41 -14.64 5.86
C GLU A 251 -4.50 -14.00 6.73
N ARG A 252 -4.22 -12.84 7.34
CA ARG A 252 -5.16 -12.20 8.25
C ARG A 252 -6.07 -11.23 7.52
N ARG A 253 -7.33 -11.14 7.97
CA ARG A 253 -8.25 -10.12 7.47
C ARG A 253 -7.71 -8.74 7.85
N ILE A 254 -7.16 -8.03 6.88
CA ILE A 254 -6.82 -6.62 7.03
C ILE A 254 -8.14 -5.87 6.95
N LEU A 255 -8.61 -5.37 8.10
CA LEU A 255 -9.71 -4.42 8.14
C LEU A 255 -9.10 -3.07 7.75
N TYR A 256 -9.42 -2.58 6.56
CA TYR A 256 -9.09 -1.22 6.17
C TYR A 256 -10.05 -0.27 6.90
N PRO A 257 -9.58 0.57 7.83
CA PRO A 257 -10.41 1.62 8.40
C PRO A 257 -10.73 2.64 7.31
N ASP A 258 -11.97 3.12 7.23
CA ASP A 258 -12.33 4.22 6.33
C ASP A 258 -11.54 5.48 6.70
N GLY A 259 -10.44 5.75 5.99
CA GLY A 259 -9.71 7.02 6.12
C GLY A 259 -8.24 6.95 5.71
N TYR A 260 -7.75 8.05 5.14
CA TYR A 260 -6.32 8.30 4.93
C TYR A 260 -5.75 8.97 6.18
N TYR A 261 -4.69 8.39 6.77
CA TYR A 261 -4.09 8.85 8.02
C TYR A 261 -2.65 9.31 7.78
N PRO A 262 -2.40 10.57 7.37
CA PRO A 262 -1.04 11.03 7.19
C PRO A 262 -0.28 10.97 8.52
N PHE A 263 0.82 10.21 8.57
CA PHE A 263 1.80 10.33 9.66
C PHE A 263 2.65 11.58 9.49
N SER A 264 3.14 12.11 10.61
CA SER A 264 3.99 13.30 10.57
C SER A 264 5.30 12.99 9.86
N ARG A 265 5.78 13.94 9.04
CA ARG A 265 7.12 13.89 8.44
C ARG A 265 8.26 13.91 9.46
N GLN A 266 7.97 14.17 10.74
CA GLN A 266 8.97 14.24 11.82
C GLN A 266 9.06 12.95 12.65
N ASP A 267 8.07 12.06 12.53
CA ASP A 267 8.21 10.70 13.03
C ASP A 267 8.97 9.92 11.95
N SER A 268 9.93 9.11 12.37
CA SER A 268 10.65 8.27 11.42
C SER A 268 11.19 7.04 12.13
N ILE A 269 11.20 5.93 11.39
CA ILE A 269 12.00 4.76 11.72
C ILE A 269 13.23 4.83 10.83
N ARG A 270 14.41 4.93 11.45
CA ARG A 270 15.69 4.95 10.77
C ARG A 270 16.42 3.64 11.03
N GLU A 271 17.07 3.12 10.01
CA GLU A 271 17.95 1.97 10.15
C GLU A 271 19.33 2.45 10.60
N LEU A 272 19.93 1.74 11.57
CA LEU A 272 21.27 2.00 12.06
C LEU A 272 22.28 1.13 11.30
N GLU A 273 23.56 1.51 11.33
CA GLU A 273 24.66 0.71 10.75
C GLU A 273 24.76 -0.71 11.36
N THR A 274 24.18 -0.91 12.55
CA THR A 274 24.11 -2.22 13.22
C THR A 274 23.04 -3.15 12.65
N GLY A 275 22.17 -2.66 11.75
CA GLY A 275 20.98 -3.35 11.26
C GLY A 275 19.77 -3.22 12.19
N ASP A 276 19.89 -2.50 13.31
CA ASP A 276 18.75 -2.23 14.21
C ASP A 276 17.88 -1.07 13.67
N SER A 277 16.59 -1.12 13.96
CA SER A 277 15.65 -0.04 13.66
C SER A 277 15.48 0.89 14.87
N MET A 278 15.63 2.21 14.67
CA MET A 278 15.45 3.23 15.70
C MET A 278 14.21 4.07 15.41
N TYR A 279 13.29 4.14 16.36
CA TYR A 279 12.15 5.05 16.37
C TYR A 279 12.47 6.32 17.16
N GLU A 280 12.12 7.49 16.61
CA GLU A 280 12.30 8.79 17.28
C GLU A 280 10.95 9.46 17.57
N GLY A 281 10.46 9.34 18.81
CA GLY A 281 9.18 9.92 19.19
C GLY A 281 8.78 9.76 20.66
N PRO A 282 7.52 10.14 20.99
CA PRO A 282 6.92 9.98 22.30
C PRO A 282 7.14 8.59 22.90
N CYS A 283 7.64 8.55 24.13
CA CYS A 283 7.77 7.32 24.91
C CYS A 283 7.27 7.53 26.35
N ILE A 284 6.44 6.60 26.81
CA ILE A 284 6.05 6.43 28.20
C ILE A 284 6.74 5.15 28.67
N GLU A 285 7.75 5.29 29.55
CA GLU A 285 8.55 4.14 30.01
C GLU A 285 7.72 3.12 30.80
N SER A 286 6.71 3.59 31.54
CA SER A 286 5.88 2.76 32.41
C SER A 286 4.44 3.27 32.52
N GLY A 287 3.50 2.53 31.93
CA GLY A 287 2.06 2.73 32.07
C GLY A 287 1.33 1.41 32.33
N PHE A 288 0.35 1.43 33.23
CA PHE A 288 -0.47 0.27 33.54
C PHE A 288 -1.70 0.26 32.64
N VAL A 289 -1.80 -0.72 31.74
CA VAL A 289 -2.96 -0.91 30.87
C VAL A 289 -3.86 -1.97 31.47
N TYR A 290 -5.17 -1.73 31.52
CA TYR A 290 -6.12 -2.73 31.97
C TYR A 290 -7.48 -2.63 31.28
N GLY A 291 -8.24 -3.74 31.28
CA GLY A 291 -9.56 -3.83 30.65
C GLY A 291 -9.54 -4.28 29.18
N LEU A 292 -8.36 -4.52 28.62
CA LEU A 292 -8.18 -4.99 27.24
C LEU A 292 -7.82 -6.48 27.14
N ALA A 293 -7.88 -7.22 28.25
CA ALA A 293 -7.50 -8.63 28.30
C ALA A 293 -8.55 -9.57 27.70
N HIS A 294 -9.83 -9.26 27.90
CA HIS A 294 -10.96 -10.12 27.52
C HIS A 294 -12.01 -9.30 26.78
N GLY A 295 -12.34 -9.70 25.56
CA GLY A 295 -13.45 -9.09 24.82
C GLY A 295 -13.61 -9.71 23.45
N SER A 296 -14.85 -10.04 23.08
CA SER A 296 -15.20 -10.28 21.69
C SER A 296 -15.16 -8.95 20.96
N TYR A 297 -14.20 -8.77 20.05
CA TYR A 297 -14.24 -7.66 19.12
C TYR A 297 -15.46 -7.83 18.22
N GLU A 298 -16.43 -6.92 18.35
CA GLU A 298 -17.50 -6.75 17.37
C GLU A 298 -17.07 -5.68 16.37
N GLU A 299 -17.17 -5.97 15.08
CA GLU A 299 -16.83 -5.02 14.01
C GLU A 299 -17.60 -3.71 14.22
N GLY A 300 -16.87 -2.59 14.39
CA GLY A 300 -17.46 -1.28 14.69
C GLY A 300 -17.59 -0.92 16.18
N LYS A 301 -17.22 -1.81 17.12
CA LYS A 301 -17.14 -1.48 18.55
C LYS A 301 -15.74 -1.76 19.10
N PRO A 302 -14.91 -0.74 19.37
CA PRO A 302 -13.61 -0.97 19.97
C PRO A 302 -13.73 -1.58 21.36
N ARG A 303 -12.74 -2.41 21.73
CA ARG A 303 -12.60 -2.83 23.14
C ARG A 303 -12.09 -1.64 23.94
N GLN A 304 -12.68 -1.41 25.10
CA GLN A 304 -12.40 -0.25 25.95
C GLN A 304 -11.63 -0.69 27.19
N GLY A 305 -10.64 0.10 27.57
CA GLY A 305 -9.86 -0.07 28.78
C GLY A 305 -9.32 1.26 29.27
N GLU A 306 -8.40 1.20 30.21
CA GLU A 306 -7.78 2.39 30.78
C GLU A 306 -6.25 2.22 30.84
N LEU A 307 -5.56 3.33 30.64
CA LEU A 307 -4.13 3.50 30.81
C LEU A 307 -3.89 4.40 32.03
N VAL A 308 -3.18 3.88 33.02
CA VAL A 308 -2.77 4.62 34.21
C VAL A 308 -1.29 4.94 34.12
N ILE A 309 -0.94 6.22 34.15
CA ILE A 309 0.45 6.71 34.15
C ILE A 309 0.71 7.60 35.35
N GLN A 310 1.95 7.66 35.81
CA GLN A 310 2.35 8.57 36.87
C GLN A 310 3.07 9.77 36.26
N ASP A 311 2.70 10.99 36.68
CA ASP A 311 3.44 12.18 36.29
C ASP A 311 4.74 12.35 37.11
N GLY A 312 5.50 13.41 36.81
CA GLY A 312 6.72 13.74 37.54
C GLY A 312 6.54 14.05 39.03
N THR A 313 5.30 14.22 39.50
CA THR A 313 4.94 14.39 40.92
C THR A 313 4.53 13.08 41.59
N GLY A 314 4.39 12.01 40.81
CA GLY A 314 3.89 10.70 41.26
C GLY A 314 2.36 10.60 41.30
N ALA A 315 1.64 11.63 40.83
CA ALA A 315 0.18 11.59 40.77
C ALA A 315 -0.28 10.70 39.60
N PRO A 316 -1.26 9.81 39.82
CA PRO A 316 -1.79 8.96 38.76
C PRO A 316 -2.73 9.73 37.84
N HIS A 317 -2.53 9.59 36.53
CA HIS A 317 -3.42 10.05 35.47
C HIS A 317 -4.04 8.84 34.79
N VAL A 318 -5.35 8.89 34.58
CA VAL A 318 -6.13 7.82 33.96
C VAL A 318 -6.63 8.30 32.60
N ILE A 319 -6.32 7.54 31.56
CA ILE A 319 -6.67 7.84 30.18
C ILE A 319 -7.48 6.67 29.62
N ASN A 320 -8.62 6.96 28.99
CA ASN A 320 -9.39 5.93 28.29
C ASN A 320 -8.63 5.45 27.05
N VAL A 321 -8.58 4.13 26.85
CA VAL A 321 -7.92 3.53 25.70
C VAL A 321 -8.83 2.56 24.96
N PHE A 322 -8.60 2.45 23.67
CA PHE A 322 -9.43 1.74 22.72
C PHE A 322 -8.56 0.80 21.88
N ALA A 323 -9.02 -0.43 21.67
CA ALA A 323 -8.40 -1.39 20.76
C ALA A 323 -9.39 -1.80 19.68
N HIS A 324 -9.12 -1.40 18.44
CA HIS A 324 -9.94 -1.71 17.26
C HIS A 324 -9.63 -3.09 16.65
N HIS A 325 -9.17 -4.03 17.47
CA HIS A 325 -8.78 -5.38 17.07
C HIS A 325 -9.07 -6.41 18.16
N ALA A 326 -9.09 -7.68 17.77
CA ALA A 326 -9.35 -8.81 18.67
C ALA A 326 -8.11 -9.28 19.46
N PHE A 327 -6.89 -8.91 19.06
CA PHE A 327 -5.67 -9.38 19.72
C PHE A 327 -5.62 -8.94 21.21
N PRO A 328 -5.50 -9.86 22.18
CA PRO A 328 -5.63 -9.54 23.59
C PRO A 328 -4.43 -8.77 24.12
N ILE A 329 -4.68 -7.81 25.03
CA ILE A 329 -3.65 -7.07 25.76
C ILE A 329 -3.94 -7.31 27.24
N LEU A 330 -3.11 -8.14 27.89
CA LEU A 330 -3.32 -8.48 29.30
C LEU A 330 -3.19 -7.25 30.20
N ASP A 331 -3.82 -7.31 31.37
CA ASP A 331 -3.66 -6.24 32.35
C ASP A 331 -2.22 -6.27 32.89
N GLY A 332 -1.53 -5.14 32.85
CA GLY A 332 -0.11 -5.12 33.17
C GLY A 332 0.60 -3.80 32.95
N TRP A 333 1.87 -3.77 33.35
CA TRP A 333 2.76 -2.65 33.10
C TRP A 333 3.47 -2.81 31.76
N TYR A 334 3.44 -1.74 30.97
CA TYR A 334 3.98 -1.69 29.63
C TYR A 334 4.79 -0.42 29.41
N THR A 335 5.69 -0.50 28.44
CA THR A 335 6.26 0.67 27.78
C THR A 335 5.36 1.02 26.61
N LEU A 336 5.10 2.31 26.37
CA LEU A 336 4.30 2.77 25.25
C LEU A 336 5.09 3.75 24.39
N ILE A 337 5.04 3.58 23.08
CA ILE A 337 5.54 4.58 22.12
C ILE A 337 4.35 5.15 21.35
N GLY A 338 4.33 6.47 21.15
CA GLY A 338 3.17 7.19 20.61
C GLY A 338 3.53 8.05 19.42
N LYS A 339 2.56 8.37 18.57
CA LYS A 339 2.73 9.31 17.46
C LYS A 339 2.96 10.75 17.97
N LYS A 340 3.84 11.55 17.34
CA LYS A 340 3.97 12.98 17.70
C LYS A 340 2.70 13.75 17.32
N ILE A 341 2.08 14.38 18.31
CA ILE A 341 0.93 15.27 18.12
C ILE A 341 1.43 16.62 17.58
N PHE A 342 0.84 17.11 16.48
CA PHE A 342 1.07 18.49 16.00
C PHE A 342 -0.17 19.35 16.27
N GLN A 343 0.02 20.43 17.02
CA GLN A 343 -0.89 21.58 16.96
C GLN A 343 -0.56 22.40 15.71
N VAL A 344 -1.40 22.35 14.68
CA VAL A 344 -1.25 23.25 13.53
C VAL A 344 -1.76 24.64 13.92
N ARG A 345 -0.89 25.66 13.80
CA ARG A 345 -1.21 27.07 14.09
C ARG A 345 -2.43 27.57 13.29
N LYS A 346 -3.30 28.30 14.01
CA LYS A 346 -4.52 29.08 13.69
C LYS A 346 -4.77 29.74 12.30
N LYS A 347 -4.05 29.46 11.21
CA LYS A 347 -4.22 30.24 9.95
C LYS A 347 -4.87 29.56 8.75
N PHE A 348 -5.15 28.27 8.80
CA PHE A 348 -5.97 27.54 7.81
C PHE A 348 -6.67 26.39 8.55
N PRO A 349 -7.77 25.79 8.04
CA PRO A 349 -8.45 24.71 8.77
C PRO A 349 -7.44 23.59 9.03
N ALA A 350 -7.02 23.52 10.29
CA ALA A 350 -6.08 22.54 10.79
C ALA A 350 -6.84 21.22 10.95
N TYR A 351 -6.51 20.22 10.12
CA TYR A 351 -6.83 18.85 10.45
C TYR A 351 -5.96 18.47 11.66
N ILE A 352 -6.55 18.46 12.86
CA ILE A 352 -5.92 17.84 14.03
C ILE A 352 -6.20 16.36 13.87
N ASP A 353 -5.15 15.59 13.63
CA ASP A 353 -5.22 14.14 13.73
C ASP A 353 -5.48 13.79 15.20
N ARG A 354 -6.74 13.47 15.52
CA ARG A 354 -7.18 13.05 16.85
C ARG A 354 -6.94 11.56 17.08
N SER A 355 -6.31 10.84 16.15
CA SER A 355 -5.95 9.44 16.34
C SER A 355 -4.57 9.37 16.98
N GLU A 356 -4.54 9.48 18.30
CA GLU A 356 -3.35 9.21 19.11
C GLU A 356 -3.11 7.69 19.12
N TYR A 357 -2.41 7.20 18.10
CA TYR A 357 -1.96 5.82 18.03
C TYR A 357 -0.79 5.59 18.97
N TRP A 358 -0.89 4.54 19.78
CA TRP A 358 0.14 4.08 20.69
C TRP A 358 0.45 2.62 20.43
N VAL A 359 1.74 2.27 20.48
CA VAL A 359 2.18 0.87 20.49
C VAL A 359 2.50 0.48 21.91
N VAL A 360 1.82 -0.55 22.39
CA VAL A 360 2.04 -1.20 23.68
C VAL A 360 3.11 -2.27 23.53
N GLY A 361 4.08 -2.32 24.42
CA GLY A 361 5.14 -3.31 24.39
C GLY A 361 5.97 -3.33 25.67
N TRP A 362 7.14 -3.96 25.59
CA TRP A 362 8.07 -4.05 26.72
C TRP A 362 9.46 -3.58 26.34
N ARG A 363 10.10 -2.88 27.27
CA ARG A 363 11.55 -2.69 27.25
C ARG A 363 12.23 -4.00 27.67
N ARG A 364 12.96 -4.64 26.75
CA ARG A 364 13.78 -5.82 27.02
C ARG A 364 15.03 -5.46 27.82
N GLN A 365 15.72 -6.47 28.35
CA GLN A 365 16.97 -6.28 29.10
C GLN A 365 18.08 -5.59 28.28
N ASP A 366 18.10 -5.83 26.96
CA ASP A 366 19.01 -5.22 25.99
C ASP A 366 18.55 -3.82 25.53
N GLN A 367 17.57 -3.22 26.22
CA GLN A 367 17.01 -1.89 25.95
C GLN A 367 16.17 -1.77 24.67
N ARG A 368 16.00 -2.85 23.90
CA ARG A 368 15.09 -2.87 22.74
C ARG A 368 13.64 -2.93 23.18
N PHE A 369 12.78 -2.26 22.43
CA PHE A 369 11.34 -2.26 22.58
C PHE A 369 10.74 -3.43 21.78
N GLU A 370 10.17 -4.40 22.49
CA GLU A 370 9.41 -5.48 21.87
C GLU A 370 7.92 -5.10 21.83
N LYS A 371 7.41 -4.90 20.62
CA LYS A 371 6.00 -4.65 20.36
C LYS A 371 5.15 -5.81 20.90
N LEU A 372 4.05 -5.47 21.55
CA LEU A 372 2.96 -6.40 21.88
C LEU A 372 1.74 -6.13 21.00
N SER A 373 1.25 -4.89 20.99
CA SER A 373 0.00 -4.52 20.31
C SER A 373 -0.11 -3.02 20.09
N VAL A 374 -1.22 -2.57 19.49
CA VAL A 374 -1.53 -1.13 19.30
C VAL A 374 -2.80 -0.75 20.07
N ILE A 375 -2.90 0.49 20.52
CA ILE A 375 -4.11 1.07 21.14
C ILE A 375 -4.29 2.52 20.67
N ASN A 376 -5.47 3.06 20.88
CA ASN A 376 -5.84 4.45 20.63
C ASN A 376 -6.32 5.10 21.94
N THR A 377 -6.12 6.40 22.14
CA THR A 377 -6.68 7.14 23.29
C THR A 377 -7.96 7.93 22.94
N VAL A 378 -8.47 7.79 21.71
CA VAL A 378 -9.69 8.45 21.22
C VAL A 378 -10.68 7.43 20.67
N ASP A 379 -11.95 7.54 21.09
CA ASP A 379 -13.02 6.55 20.87
C ASP A 379 -13.50 6.47 19.41
N SER A 380 -13.42 7.58 18.65
CA SER A 380 -13.89 7.60 17.26
C SER A 380 -13.16 8.59 16.34
N TYR A 381 -13.13 8.23 15.06
CA TYR A 381 -12.59 9.02 13.94
C TYR A 381 -13.46 10.22 13.52
N LYS A 382 -14.50 10.58 14.28
CA LYS A 382 -15.44 11.64 13.89
C LYS A 382 -15.98 12.41 15.09
N GLU A 383 -15.21 13.36 15.61
CA GLU A 383 -15.80 14.54 16.25
C GLU A 383 -15.05 15.82 15.87
N LEU A 384 -15.64 16.56 14.92
CA LEU A 384 -15.39 17.97 14.65
C LEU A 384 -16.08 18.81 15.74
N TRP A 385 -15.38 19.18 16.82
CA TRP A 385 -15.87 20.20 17.76
C TRP A 385 -14.78 21.15 18.29
N PRO A 386 -15.13 22.41 18.66
CA PRO A 386 -14.20 23.56 18.70
C PRO A 386 -13.52 23.85 20.04
N ASP A 387 -13.92 23.22 21.14
CA ASP A 387 -13.44 23.61 22.47
C ASP A 387 -12.98 22.39 23.25
N TYR A 388 -11.68 22.12 23.22
CA TYR A 388 -11.02 21.26 24.20
C TYR A 388 -9.88 22.05 24.83
N THR A 389 -9.85 22.07 26.16
CA THR A 389 -8.84 22.76 26.95
C THR A 389 -7.57 21.91 27.02
N ASP A 390 -6.44 22.56 26.73
CA ASP A 390 -5.08 22.01 26.72
C ASP A 390 -4.69 21.41 28.09
N ASP A 391 -4.82 20.09 28.24
CA ASP A 391 -4.07 19.30 29.22
C ASP A 391 -3.44 18.09 28.49
N ILE A 392 -2.62 18.38 27.48
CA ILE A 392 -1.78 17.34 26.84
C ILE A 392 -0.49 17.25 27.65
N ILE A 393 -0.28 16.11 28.29
CA ILE A 393 1.00 15.71 28.86
C ILE A 393 2.00 15.73 27.71
N GLU A 394 2.98 16.64 27.70
CA GLU A 394 4.06 16.61 26.71
C GLU A 394 4.82 15.28 26.86
N PRO A 395 4.69 14.34 25.92
CA PRO A 395 5.43 13.10 26.02
C PRO A 395 6.89 13.38 25.69
N PHE A 396 7.80 12.78 26.46
CA PHE A 396 9.24 12.94 26.24
C PHE A 396 9.62 12.43 24.85
N GLN A 397 10.38 13.23 24.11
CA GLN A 397 11.05 12.76 22.90
C GLN A 397 12.12 11.75 23.30
N ALA A 398 11.94 10.50 22.86
CA ALA A 398 12.88 9.42 23.10
C ALA A 398 13.38 8.83 21.78
N GLN A 399 14.58 8.26 21.84
CA GLN A 399 15.09 7.35 20.83
C GLN A 399 14.89 5.93 21.34
N VAL A 400 14.13 5.13 20.61
CA VAL A 400 13.73 3.79 21.01
C VAL A 400 14.21 2.79 19.96
N LEU A 401 15.14 1.92 20.35
CA LEU A 401 15.56 0.79 19.53
C LEU A 401 14.41 -0.22 19.46
N LEU A 402 13.95 -0.56 18.26
CA LEU A 402 12.88 -1.52 18.03
C LEU A 402 13.46 -2.94 17.96
N CYS A 403 12.74 -3.90 18.54
CA CYS A 403 13.03 -5.32 18.44
C CYS A 403 12.42 -5.92 17.18
#